data_AF-A0A832RVF9-F1
#
_entry.id   AF-A0A832RVF9-F1
#
_cell.length_a   1.000
_cell.length_b   1.000
_cell.length_c   1.000
_cell.angle_alpha   90.00
_cell.angle_beta   90.00
_cell.angle_gamma   90.00
#
_symmetry.space_group_name_H-M   'P 1'
#
loop_
_entity.id
_entity.type
_entity.pdbx_description
1 polymer ?
#
loop_
_entity_poly.entity_id
_entity_poly.type
_entity_poly.pdbx_seq_one_letter_code
_entity_poly.pdbx_strand_id
1 'polypeptide(L)'
;MPRAIAYAEKMDEGLGDALSSLYIEVWSEGDIPMKYKHLMAFAIAASNNNIESALKIVERLVKLGATRQEIIETLKLVMWTSGVQVFTDVAGPVMKELEKYGL
;
A
#
# COMPACT_ATOMS: atom_id res chain seq x y z
N MET A 1 10.00 12.54 2.08
CA MET A 1 9.46 12.96 0.78
C MET A 1 9.57 11.80 -0.21
N PRO A 2 8.48 11.40 -0.90
CA PRO A 2 8.53 10.43 -2.00
C PRO A 2 9.59 10.77 -3.06
N ARG A 3 10.30 9.76 -3.58
CA ARG A 3 11.32 9.95 -4.63
C ARG A 3 10.74 10.60 -5.89
N ALA A 4 9.47 10.34 -6.21
CA ALA A 4 8.79 10.90 -7.37
C ALA A 4 8.75 12.44 -7.35
N ILE A 5 8.52 13.05 -6.17
CA ILE A 5 8.53 14.51 -6.01
C ILE A 5 9.94 15.06 -6.27
N ALA A 6 10.96 14.47 -5.64
CA ALA A 6 12.34 14.90 -5.81
C ALA A 6 12.87 14.74 -7.25
N TYR A 7 12.30 13.81 -8.03
CA TYR A 7 12.61 13.70 -9.46
C TYR A 7 11.85 14.72 -10.29
N ALA A 8 10.57 14.96 -9.98
CA ALA A 8 9.77 15.99 -10.65
C ALA A 8 10.35 17.39 -10.46
N GLU A 9 10.73 17.77 -9.23
CA GLU A 9 11.36 19.07 -8.94
C GLU A 9 12.62 19.31 -9.77
N LYS A 10 13.41 18.27 -10.05
CA LYS A 10 14.61 18.37 -10.90
C LYS A 10 14.29 18.55 -12.38
N MET A 11 13.08 18.18 -12.81
CA MET A 11 12.63 18.31 -14.20
C MET A 11 11.89 19.64 -14.41
N ASP A 12 11.01 19.98 -13.49
CA ASP A 12 10.17 21.18 -13.49
C ASP A 12 9.64 21.43 -12.07
N GLU A 13 9.88 22.63 -11.54
CA GLU A 13 9.48 23.00 -10.18
C GLU A 13 7.96 22.92 -10.00
N GLY A 14 7.19 23.39 -10.99
CA GLY A 14 5.72 23.34 -10.96
C GLY A 14 5.16 21.92 -10.91
N LEU A 15 5.79 20.98 -11.60
CA LEU A 15 5.46 19.56 -11.51
C LEU A 15 5.79 18.98 -10.13
N GLY A 16 6.91 19.39 -9.54
CA GLY A 16 7.29 19.05 -8.16
C GLY A 16 6.22 19.47 -7.15
N ASP A 17 5.82 20.73 -7.21
CA ASP A 17 4.79 21.31 -6.34
C ASP A 17 3.43 20.64 -6.49
N ALA A 18 3.02 20.35 -7.73
CA ALA A 18 1.77 19.66 -8.01
C ALA A 18 1.75 18.25 -7.42
N LEU A 19 2.84 17.47 -7.58
CA LEU A 19 2.94 16.13 -6.99
C LEU A 19 3.03 16.17 -5.46
N SER A 20 3.71 17.17 -4.90
CA SER A 20 3.78 17.37 -3.45
C SER A 20 2.40 17.64 -2.86
N SER A 21 1.64 18.53 -3.49
CA SER A 21 0.27 18.87 -3.09
C SER A 21 -0.66 17.67 -3.17
N LEU A 22 -0.59 16.90 -4.28
CA LEU A 22 -1.36 15.67 -4.42
C LEU A 22 -1.02 14.65 -3.32
N TYR A 23 0.27 14.47 -3.01
CA TYR A 23 0.69 13.54 -1.97
C TYR A 23 0.16 13.95 -0.60
N ILE A 24 0.24 15.24 -0.26
CA ILE A 24 -0.29 15.77 1.00
C ILE A 24 -1.80 15.54 1.08
N GLU A 25 -2.54 15.84 0.01
CA GLU A 25 -3.99 15.70 -0.01
C GLU A 25 -4.44 14.25 0.18
N VAL A 26 -3.84 13.30 -0.54
CA VAL A 26 -4.20 11.87 -0.45
C VAL A 26 -3.92 11.30 0.95
N TRP A 27 -2.77 11.69 1.54
CA TRP A 27 -2.26 11.11 2.78
C TRP A 27 -2.42 12.01 4.00
N SER A 28 -3.24 13.06 3.93
CA SER A 28 -3.67 13.84 5.08
C SER A 28 -4.60 13.01 5.97
N GLU A 29 -4.68 13.34 7.26
CA GLU A 29 -5.72 12.78 8.13
C GLU A 29 -7.09 13.29 7.68
N GLY A 30 -8.09 12.42 7.74
CA GLY A 30 -9.48 12.73 7.38
C GLY A 30 -10.42 11.66 7.93
N ASP A 31 -11.63 11.57 7.39
CA ASP A 31 -12.66 10.64 7.90
C ASP A 31 -12.28 9.17 7.76
N ILE A 32 -11.43 8.83 6.78
CA ILE A 32 -10.84 7.50 6.64
C ILE A 32 -9.50 7.50 7.38
N PRO A 33 -9.36 6.76 8.49
CA PRO A 33 -8.10 6.68 9.22
C PRO A 33 -6.95 6.17 8.35
N MET A 34 -5.75 6.65 8.63
CA MET A 34 -4.55 6.35 7.84
C MET A 34 -4.30 4.85 7.59
N LYS A 35 -4.56 4.01 8.60
CA LYS A 35 -4.47 2.54 8.50
C LYS A 35 -5.36 2.00 7.38
N TYR A 36 -6.61 2.45 7.31
CA TYR A 36 -7.56 1.98 6.33
C TYR A 36 -7.25 2.51 4.92
N LYS A 37 -6.76 3.75 4.79
CA LYS A 37 -6.23 4.25 3.51
C LYS A 37 -5.11 3.34 2.98
N HIS A 38 -4.21 2.89 3.85
CA HIS A 38 -3.14 1.97 3.47
C HIS A 38 -3.64 0.54 3.18
N LEU A 39 -4.69 0.05 3.85
CA LEU A 39 -5.32 -1.24 3.51
C LEU A 39 -5.94 -1.19 2.11
N MET A 40 -6.59 -0.08 1.76
CA MET A 40 -7.12 0.14 0.41
C MET A 40 -6.00 0.18 -0.64
N ALA A 41 -4.91 0.92 -0.37
CA ALA A 41 -3.75 0.96 -1.25
C ALA A 41 -3.07 -0.41 -1.39
N PHE A 42 -2.99 -1.19 -0.31
CA PHE A 42 -2.51 -2.56 -0.32
C PHE A 42 -3.37 -3.45 -1.21
N ALA A 43 -4.70 -3.39 -1.08
CA ALA A 43 -5.63 -4.14 -1.92
C ALA A 43 -5.40 -3.83 -3.41
N ILE A 44 -5.28 -2.55 -3.77
CA ILE A 44 -5.04 -2.13 -5.16
C ILE A 44 -3.68 -2.64 -5.68
N ALA A 45 -2.62 -2.53 -4.88
CA ALA A 45 -1.30 -3.02 -5.26
C ALA A 45 -1.29 -4.54 -5.46
N ALA A 46 -1.91 -5.28 -4.54
CA ALA A 46 -2.03 -6.74 -4.59
C ALA A 46 -2.88 -7.18 -5.79
N SER A 47 -4.03 -6.54 -6.03
CA SER A 47 -4.90 -6.80 -7.19
C SER A 47 -4.20 -6.59 -8.53
N ASN A 48 -3.23 -5.68 -8.60
CA ASN A 48 -2.43 -5.42 -9.80
C ASN A 48 -1.18 -6.33 -9.92
N ASN A 49 -1.06 -7.37 -9.08
CA ASN A 49 0.14 -8.22 -8.99
C ASN A 49 1.45 -7.43 -8.76
N ASN A 50 1.35 -6.22 -8.18
CA ASN A 50 2.51 -5.42 -7.81
C ASN A 50 3.00 -5.81 -6.42
N ILE A 51 3.64 -6.98 -6.36
CA ILE A 51 4.09 -7.61 -5.12
C ILE A 51 5.06 -6.70 -4.36
N GLU A 52 6.01 -6.04 -5.03
CA GLU A 52 6.97 -5.15 -4.38
C GLU A 52 6.28 -4.00 -3.64
N SER A 53 5.30 -3.35 -4.28
CA SER A 53 4.53 -2.29 -3.66
C SER A 53 3.68 -2.83 -2.50
N ALA A 54 3.01 -3.97 -2.69
CA ALA A 54 2.21 -4.59 -1.66
C ALA A 54 3.02 -4.87 -0.37
N LEU A 55 4.24 -5.41 -0.50
CA LEU A 55 5.11 -5.69 0.65
C LEU A 55 5.56 -4.41 1.38
N LYS A 56 5.90 -3.35 0.64
CA LYS A 56 6.23 -2.04 1.25
C LYS A 56 5.04 -1.44 1.99
N ILE A 57 3.82 -1.63 1.48
CA ILE A 57 2.61 -1.17 2.15
C ILE A 57 2.32 -2.03 3.39
N VAL A 58 2.58 -3.35 3.37
CA VAL A 58 2.48 -4.22 4.55
C VAL A 58 3.39 -3.72 5.68
N GLU A 59 4.65 -3.40 5.41
CA GLU A 59 5.55 -2.80 6.41
C GLU A 59 4.94 -1.53 7.03
N ARG A 60 4.34 -0.67 6.21
CA ARG A 60 3.70 0.56 6.67
C ARG A 60 2.45 0.27 7.50
N LEU A 61 1.66 -0.72 7.10
CA LEU A 61 0.45 -1.17 7.81
C LEU A 61 0.79 -1.71 9.20
N VAL A 62 1.86 -2.49 9.34
CA VAL A 62 2.33 -2.96 10.66
C VAL A 62 2.66 -1.78 11.57
N LYS A 63 3.37 -0.76 11.06
CA LYS A 63 3.67 0.47 11.82
C LYS A 63 2.43 1.27 12.20
N LEU A 64 1.34 1.14 11.43
CA LEU A 64 0.04 1.75 11.70
C LEU A 64 -0.85 0.87 12.60
N GLY A 65 -0.34 -0.24 13.13
CA GLY A 65 -1.07 -1.13 14.03
C GLY A 65 -2.10 -2.01 13.31
N ALA A 66 -1.91 -2.29 12.02
CA ALA A 66 -2.73 -3.28 11.33
C ALA A 66 -2.46 -4.68 11.86
N THR A 67 -3.53 -5.42 12.10
CA THR A 67 -3.46 -6.82 12.55
C THR A 67 -3.21 -7.77 11.37
N ARG A 68 -2.67 -8.96 11.66
CA ARG A 68 -2.59 -10.06 10.68
C ARG A 68 -3.95 -10.32 10.02
N GLN A 69 -5.01 -10.29 10.82
CA GLN A 69 -6.37 -10.59 10.35
C GLN A 69 -6.90 -9.55 9.37
N GLU A 70 -6.68 -8.25 9.62
CA GLU A 70 -7.08 -7.18 8.68
C GLU A 70 -6.42 -7.35 7.30
N ILE A 71 -5.16 -7.76 7.27
CA ILE A 71 -4.42 -8.00 6.02
C ILE A 71 -4.93 -9.27 5.32
N ILE A 72 -5.19 -10.35 6.06
CA ILE A 72 -5.78 -11.59 5.53
C ILE A 72 -7.18 -11.34 4.94
N GLU A 73 -8.03 -10.58 5.64
CA GLU A 73 -9.36 -10.23 5.14
C GLU A 73 -9.28 -9.39 3.87
N THR A 74 -8.30 -8.48 3.81
CA THR A 74 -8.05 -7.71 2.59
C THR A 74 -7.58 -8.61 1.42
N LEU A 75 -6.73 -9.60 1.68
CA LEU A 75 -6.33 -10.59 0.65
C LEU A 75 -7.50 -11.45 0.17
N LYS A 76 -8.47 -11.77 1.03
CA LYS A 76 -9.71 -12.45 0.60
C LYS A 76 -10.53 -11.59 -0.36
N LEU A 77 -10.58 -10.27 -0.13
CA LEU A 77 -11.21 -9.34 -1.07
C LEU A 77 -10.45 -9.30 -2.40
N VAL A 78 -9.11 -9.26 -2.38
CA VAL A 78 -8.28 -9.34 -3.60
C VAL A 78 -8.53 -10.65 -4.36
N MET A 79 -8.61 -11.79 -3.68
CA MET A 79 -8.96 -13.07 -4.30
C MET A 79 -10.33 -13.02 -4.99
N TRP A 80 -11.32 -12.41 -4.33
CA TRP A 80 -12.68 -12.29 -4.86
C TRP A 80 -12.76 -11.37 -6.09
N THR A 81 -12.08 -10.23 -6.06
CA THR A 81 -12.20 -9.20 -7.12
C THR A 81 -11.20 -9.37 -8.26
N SER A 82 -10.07 -10.03 -8.03
CA SER A 82 -8.97 -10.16 -9.00
C SER A 82 -8.63 -11.61 -9.36
N GLY A 83 -9.28 -12.58 -8.72
CA GLY A 83 -9.16 -14.01 -9.03
C GLY A 83 -8.13 -14.74 -8.17
N VAL A 84 -8.29 -16.07 -8.12
CA VAL A 84 -7.48 -16.95 -7.26
C VAL A 84 -5.99 -16.96 -7.62
N GLN A 85 -5.64 -16.77 -8.90
CA GLN A 85 -4.24 -16.73 -9.34
C GLN A 85 -3.52 -15.51 -8.75
N VAL A 86 -4.11 -14.32 -8.85
CA VAL A 86 -3.55 -13.08 -8.27
C VAL A 86 -3.34 -13.22 -6.77
N PHE A 87 -4.32 -13.79 -6.06
CA PHE A 87 -4.17 -14.12 -4.64
C PHE A 87 -3.00 -15.07 -4.38
N THR A 88 -2.87 -16.12 -5.18
CA THR A 88 -1.84 -17.16 -5.00
C THR A 88 -0.44 -16.56 -5.15
N ASP A 89 -0.25 -15.67 -6.13
CA ASP A 89 1.03 -15.01 -6.40
C ASP A 89 1.44 -14.07 -5.23
N VAL A 90 0.50 -13.31 -4.66
CA VAL A 90 0.79 -12.30 -3.64
C VAL A 90 0.76 -12.84 -2.20
N ALA A 91 -0.05 -13.87 -1.90
CA ALA A 91 -0.28 -14.32 -0.52
C ALA A 91 0.99 -14.85 0.14
N GLY A 92 1.73 -15.75 -0.52
CA GLY A 92 2.97 -16.31 0.03
C GLY A 92 4.00 -15.25 0.46
N PRO A 93 4.37 -14.31 -0.44
CA PRO A 93 5.23 -13.18 -0.09
C PRO A 93 4.71 -12.33 1.08
N VAL A 94 3.42 -12.00 1.10
CA VAL A 94 2.82 -11.19 2.18
C VAL A 94 2.89 -11.92 3.52
N MET A 95 2.59 -13.22 3.56
CA MET A 95 2.66 -14.00 4.80
C MET A 95 4.08 -14.04 5.35
N LYS A 96 5.09 -14.24 4.48
CA LYS A 96 6.51 -14.18 4.87
C LYS A 96 6.93 -12.80 5.37
N GLU A 97 6.33 -11.72 4.85
CA GLU A 97 6.60 -10.36 5.33
C GLU A 97 6.05 -10.16 6.74
N LEU A 98 4.82 -10.62 7.00
CA LEU A 98 4.18 -10.52 8.32
C LEU A 98 4.97 -11.27 9.42
N GLU A 99 5.50 -12.44 9.09
CA GLU A 99 6.32 -13.24 10.02
C GLU A 99 7.52 -12.47 10.56
N LYS A 100 8.12 -11.56 9.77
CA LYS A 100 9.24 -10.72 10.21
C LYS A 100 8.87 -9.78 11.37
N TYR A 101 7.58 -9.51 11.53
CA TYR A 101 7.04 -8.64 12.58
C TYR A 101 6.37 -9.43 13.71
N GLY A 102 6.49 -10.77 13.71
CA GLY A 102 5.81 -11.64 14.67
C GLY A 102 4.29 -11.68 14.49
N LEU A 103 3.81 -11.32 13.28
CA LEU A 103 2.40 -11.35 12.90
C LEU A 103 2.08 -12.57 12.07
#